data_AF-A0A8H7JC40-F1
#
_entry.id   AF-A0A8H7JC40-F1
#
_cell.length_a   1.000
_cell.length_b   1.000
_cell.length_c   1.000
_cell.angle_alpha   90.00
_cell.angle_beta   90.00
_cell.angle_gamma   90.00
#
_symmetry.space_group_name_H-M   'P 1'
#
loop_
_entity.id
_entity.type
_entity.pdbx_description
1 polymer ?
#
loop_
_entity_poly.entity_id
_entity_poly.type
_entity_poly.pdbx_seq_one_letter_code
_entity_poly.pdbx_strand_id
1 'polypeptide(L)'
;MKFLAVAAVLAIPALAMPEALGARDNVKLNQYSSMSDCKNDKDILYHAAPVSGRCYNIDGKTGAFFINTAGFLASKLYTGTGCNGNTLGVTGGSCIERGQWNSFKLG
;
A
#
# COMPACT_ATOMS: atom_id res chain seq x y z
N MET A 1 -53.23 16.77 -47.45
CA MET A 1 -52.79 16.31 -46.11
C MET A 1 -51.32 15.91 -46.25
N LYS A 2 -50.34 16.57 -45.60
CA LYS A 2 -49.85 16.30 -44.23
C LYS A 2 -49.39 14.82 -44.14
N PHE A 3 -48.13 14.43 -43.91
CA PHE A 3 -47.17 14.89 -42.90
C PHE A 3 -45.70 14.54 -43.25
N LEU A 4 -44.78 15.34 -42.70
CA LEU A 4 -43.33 15.14 -42.59
C LEU A 4 -42.99 14.01 -41.60
N ALA A 5 -41.87 13.32 -41.80
CA ALA A 5 -41.17 12.63 -40.71
C ALA A 5 -39.65 12.74 -40.91
N VAL A 6 -39.04 13.69 -40.19
CA VAL A 6 -37.59 13.83 -40.05
C VAL A 6 -37.15 12.89 -38.93
N ALA A 7 -36.32 11.89 -39.25
CA ALA A 7 -35.74 10.99 -38.26
C ALA A 7 -34.57 11.69 -37.55
N ALA A 8 -34.79 12.12 -36.31
CA ALA A 8 -33.74 12.63 -35.43
C ALA A 8 -32.98 11.43 -34.81
N VAL A 9 -31.74 11.21 -35.26
CA VAL A 9 -30.83 10.25 -34.63
C VAL A 9 -30.25 10.93 -33.39
N LEU A 10 -30.69 10.48 -32.21
CA LEU A 10 -30.14 10.90 -30.92
C LEU A 10 -28.76 10.24 -30.75
N ALA A 11 -27.70 11.02 -30.91
CA ALA A 11 -26.36 10.62 -30.49
C ALA A 11 -26.32 10.59 -28.96
N ILE A 12 -26.24 9.39 -28.38
CA ILE A 12 -25.97 9.20 -26.95
C ILE A 12 -24.49 9.57 -26.75
N PRO A 13 -24.15 10.57 -25.91
CA PRO A 13 -22.78 10.75 -25.50
C PRO A 13 -22.43 9.55 -24.62
N ALA A 14 -21.52 8.70 -25.10
CA ALA A 14 -20.87 7.73 -24.24
C ALA A 14 -20.17 8.52 -23.13
N LEU A 15 -20.71 8.45 -21.91
CA LEU A 15 -20.03 8.84 -20.70
C LEU A 15 -18.75 8.00 -20.62
N ALA A 16 -17.64 8.57 -21.09
CA ALA A 16 -16.32 8.09 -20.74
C ALA A 16 -16.23 8.22 -19.23
N MET A 17 -16.46 7.11 -18.53
CA MET A 17 -16.09 7.03 -17.13
C MET A 17 -14.61 7.34 -17.07
N PRO A 18 -14.17 8.35 -16.30
CA PRO A 18 -12.77 8.43 -15.98
C PRO A 18 -12.49 7.16 -15.20
N GLU A 19 -11.80 6.21 -15.82
CA GLU A 19 -11.02 5.21 -15.11
C GLU A 19 -9.96 6.01 -14.35
N ALA A 20 -10.37 6.61 -13.24
CA ALA A 20 -9.49 6.88 -12.14
C ALA A 20 -9.05 5.49 -11.65
N LEU A 21 -8.10 4.90 -12.38
CA LEU A 21 -7.03 4.12 -11.78
C LEU A 21 -6.37 5.07 -10.79
N GLY A 22 -7.03 5.30 -9.65
CA GLY A 22 -6.47 5.97 -8.51
C GLY A 22 -5.14 5.28 -8.30
N ALA A 23 -4.05 6.05 -8.43
CA ALA A 23 -2.69 5.55 -8.41
C ALA A 23 -2.62 4.50 -7.30
N ARG A 24 -2.58 3.23 -7.68
CA ARG A 24 -2.44 2.13 -6.73
C ARG A 24 -1.06 2.34 -6.17
N ASP A 25 -1.05 3.00 -5.01
CA ASP A 25 0.16 3.37 -4.31
C ASP A 25 0.99 2.10 -4.15
N ASN A 26 2.21 2.08 -4.68
CA ASN A 26 2.95 0.82 -4.79
C ASN A 26 3.26 0.25 -3.39
N VAL A 27 3.13 -1.06 -3.25
CA VAL A 27 3.51 -1.75 -2.01
C VAL A 27 4.97 -1.47 -1.68
N LYS A 28 5.26 -1.15 -0.42
CA LYS A 28 6.59 -0.74 0.00
C LYS A 28 6.90 -1.22 1.41
N LEU A 29 8.12 -1.67 1.63
CA LEU A 29 8.72 -1.86 2.95
C LEU A 29 10.12 -1.24 2.92
N ASN A 30 10.31 -0.17 3.67
CA ASN A 30 11.61 0.45 3.88
C ASN A 30 11.97 0.37 5.37
N GLN A 31 13.22 0.10 5.69
CA GLN A 31 13.71 0.13 7.07
C GLN A 31 14.78 1.20 7.23
N TYR A 32 14.76 1.87 8.38
CA TYR A 32 15.59 3.03 8.68
C TYR A 32 16.17 2.93 10.09
N SER A 33 17.31 3.56 10.33
CA SER A 33 17.92 3.63 11.67
C SER A 33 17.08 4.43 12.66
N SER A 34 16.27 5.38 12.21
CA SER A 34 15.46 6.24 13.09
C SER A 34 14.11 6.64 12.47
N MET A 35 13.20 7.14 13.31
CA MET A 35 11.92 7.69 12.86
C MET A 35 12.10 8.96 12.00
N SER A 36 13.13 9.76 12.29
CA SER A 36 13.45 10.94 11.48
C SER A 36 13.84 10.52 10.05
N ASP A 37 14.70 9.49 9.94
CA ASP A 37 15.14 8.97 8.64
C ASP A 37 13.96 8.44 7.83
N CYS A 38 13.02 7.74 8.48
CA CYS A 38 11.80 7.26 7.85
C CYS A 38 10.92 8.39 7.31
N LYS A 39 10.63 9.42 8.13
CA LYS A 39 9.78 10.54 7.74
C LYS A 39 10.36 11.39 6.60
N ASN A 40 11.68 11.38 6.46
CA ASN A 40 12.40 12.11 5.41
C ASN A 40 12.87 11.20 4.25
N ASP A 41 12.52 9.91 4.26
CA ASP A 41 12.95 8.88 3.30
C ASP A 41 14.46 8.90 2.98
N LYS A 42 15.31 8.98 4.02
CA LYS A 42 16.78 9.05 3.88
C LYS A 42 17.49 7.89 4.56
N ASP A 43 18.72 7.59 4.15
CA ASP A 43 19.60 6.60 4.81
C ASP A 43 18.93 5.22 5.00
N ILE A 44 18.26 4.74 3.93
CA ILE A 44 17.50 3.48 3.95
C ILE A 44 18.45 2.30 4.20
N LEU A 45 18.19 1.52 5.25
CA LEU A 45 18.93 0.30 5.59
C LEU A 45 18.49 -0.90 4.74
N TYR A 46 17.21 -0.94 4.39
CA TYR A 46 16.61 -2.00 3.59
C TYR A 46 15.42 -1.47 2.81
N HIS A 47 15.29 -1.89 1.55
CA HIS A 47 14.19 -1.54 0.66
C HIS A 47 13.64 -2.79 -0.01
N ALA A 48 12.31 -2.94 -0.02
CA ALA A 48 11.62 -3.97 -0.77
C ALA A 48 10.26 -3.50 -1.27
N ALA A 49 9.82 -4.11 -2.38
CA ALA A 49 8.42 -4.20 -2.77
C ALA A 49 7.87 -5.54 -2.26
N PRO A 50 7.08 -5.55 -1.16
CA PRO A 50 6.63 -6.79 -0.55
C PRO A 50 5.71 -7.59 -1.48
N VAL A 51 5.92 -8.90 -1.55
CA VAL A 51 5.02 -9.84 -2.23
C VAL A 51 3.98 -10.34 -1.21
N SER A 52 2.72 -10.38 -1.63
CA SER A 52 1.62 -10.92 -0.81
C SER A 52 1.97 -12.32 -0.30
N GLY A 53 1.70 -12.58 0.97
CA GLY A 53 1.96 -13.88 1.58
C GLY A 53 3.42 -14.13 1.99
N ARG A 54 4.39 -13.35 1.52
CA ARG A 54 5.79 -13.47 1.94
C ARG A 54 6.04 -12.72 3.25
N CYS A 55 6.79 -13.36 4.15
CA CYS A 55 7.23 -12.74 5.39
C CYS A 55 8.56 -11.99 5.19
N TYR A 56 8.66 -10.81 5.78
CA TYR A 56 9.84 -9.95 5.77
C TYR A 56 10.26 -9.66 7.21
N ASN A 57 11.48 -10.03 7.59
CA ASN A 57 12.01 -9.70 8.91
C ASN A 57 12.43 -8.23 8.99
N ILE A 58 12.22 -7.64 10.16
CA ILE A 58 12.68 -6.30 10.50
C ILE A 58 14.03 -6.47 11.21
N ASP A 59 15.07 -5.83 10.67
CA ASP A 59 16.44 -5.96 11.15
C ASP A 59 16.60 -5.41 12.58
N GLY A 60 17.55 -5.99 13.32
CA GLY A 60 17.87 -5.58 14.68
C GLY A 60 18.38 -4.14 14.80
N LYS A 61 18.89 -3.55 13.72
CA LYS A 61 19.40 -2.16 13.66
C LYS A 61 18.34 -1.15 13.24
N THR A 62 17.16 -1.61 12.83
CA THR A 62 16.05 -0.75 12.42
C THR A 62 15.47 -0.04 13.64
N GLY A 63 15.35 1.28 13.59
CA GLY A 63 14.63 2.07 14.58
C GLY A 63 13.20 2.40 14.15
N ALA A 64 12.96 2.54 12.85
CA ALA A 64 11.64 2.73 12.26
C ALA A 64 11.56 2.13 10.86
N PHE A 65 10.37 1.81 10.40
CA PHE A 65 10.15 1.29 9.06
C PHE A 65 8.91 1.95 8.44
N PHE A 66 8.95 2.14 7.12
CA PHE A 66 7.80 2.58 6.34
C PHE A 66 7.15 1.36 5.70
N ILE A 67 5.84 1.25 5.85
CA ILE A 67 5.03 0.32 5.06
C ILE A 67 4.07 1.10 4.18
N ASN A 68 3.87 0.64 2.94
CA ASN A 68 2.69 0.95 2.15
C ASN A 68 2.04 -0.36 1.74
N THR A 69 0.79 -0.57 2.12
CA THR A 69 0.07 -1.81 1.81
C THR A 69 -0.70 -1.74 0.50
N ALA A 70 -0.74 -0.62 -0.23
CA ALA A 70 -1.49 -0.51 -1.51
C ALA A 70 -2.98 -0.90 -1.44
N GLY A 71 -3.58 -0.88 -0.24
CA GLY A 71 -4.94 -1.33 0.01
C GLY A 71 -5.10 -2.82 0.36
N PHE A 72 -4.02 -3.58 0.55
CA PHE A 72 -4.08 -4.95 1.08
C PHE A 72 -4.49 -4.93 2.56
N LEU A 73 -5.76 -5.28 2.83
CA LEU A 73 -6.38 -5.18 4.15
C LEU A 73 -5.96 -6.28 5.15
N ALA A 74 -5.40 -7.38 4.66
CA ALA A 74 -4.95 -8.51 5.48
C ALA A 74 -3.48 -8.42 5.92
N SER A 75 -2.85 -7.26 5.73
CA SER A 75 -1.44 -7.04 6.07
C SER A 75 -1.24 -6.97 7.58
N LYS A 76 -0.13 -7.54 8.07
CA LYS A 76 0.12 -7.70 9.51
C LYS A 76 1.57 -7.41 9.88
N LEU A 77 1.74 -6.79 11.04
CA LEU A 77 2.97 -6.77 11.81
C LEU A 77 2.97 -7.89 12.83
N TYR A 78 4.16 -8.38 13.17
CA TYR A 78 4.37 -9.50 14.07
C TYR A 78 5.43 -9.15 15.10
N THR A 79 5.19 -9.54 16.34
CA THR A 79 6.14 -9.37 17.45
C THR A 79 7.34 -10.32 17.34
N GLY A 80 7.19 -11.47 16.67
CA GLY A 80 8.29 -12.40 16.40
C GLY A 80 8.89 -12.23 15.01
N THR A 81 10.08 -12.80 14.80
CA THR A 81 10.67 -13.00 13.47
C THR A 81 9.93 -14.09 12.69
N GLY A 82 9.97 -14.05 11.37
CA GLY A 82 9.35 -15.08 10.52
C GLY A 82 7.82 -15.08 10.58
N CYS A 83 7.21 -13.95 10.93
CA CYS A 83 5.77 -13.77 11.01
C CYS A 83 5.10 -14.67 12.05
N ASN A 84 5.74 -14.74 13.22
CA ASN A 84 5.29 -15.49 14.40
C ASN A 84 4.89 -14.54 15.55
N GLY A 85 4.17 -15.07 16.54
CA GLY A 85 3.78 -14.34 17.73
C GLY A 85 2.54 -13.46 17.54
N ASN A 86 2.36 -12.48 18.44
CA ASN A 86 1.24 -11.56 18.43
C ASN A 86 1.26 -10.66 17.19
N THR A 87 0.06 -10.31 16.69
CA THR A 87 -0.10 -9.57 15.44
C THR A 87 -0.86 -8.26 15.60
N LEU A 88 -0.52 -7.28 14.78
CA LEU A 88 -1.31 -6.07 14.57
C LEU A 88 -1.64 -5.92 13.08
N GLY A 89 -2.93 -5.73 12.76
CA GLY A 89 -3.36 -5.42 11.41
C GLY A 89 -2.91 -4.02 11.00
N VAL A 90 -2.41 -3.87 9.77
CA VAL A 90 -1.92 -2.60 9.24
C VAL A 90 -2.45 -2.36 7.83
N THR A 91 -2.70 -1.10 7.49
CA THR A 91 -3.16 -0.69 6.16
C THR A 91 -2.68 0.71 5.83
N GLY A 92 -2.58 1.02 4.53
CA GLY A 92 -2.14 2.32 4.03
C GLY A 92 -0.63 2.50 4.07
N GLY A 93 -0.20 3.76 3.93
CA GLY A 93 1.19 4.19 3.92
C GLY A 93 1.57 4.93 5.20
N SER A 94 2.51 4.42 6.00
CA SER A 94 2.99 5.14 7.20
C SER A 94 4.36 4.68 7.68
N CYS A 95 5.06 5.62 8.34
CA CYS A 95 6.23 5.33 9.16
C CYS A 95 5.82 4.85 10.55
N ILE A 96 6.41 3.74 10.99
CA ILE A 96 6.09 3.07 12.25
C ILE A 96 7.41 2.87 13.01
N GLU A 97 7.42 3.18 14.32
CA GLU A 97 8.56 2.85 15.17
C GLU A 97 8.71 1.34 15.26
N ARG A 98 9.95 0.83 15.25
CA ARG A 98 10.16 -0.62 15.34
C ARG A 98 9.51 -1.18 16.59
N GLY A 99 9.79 -0.59 17.76
CA GLY A 99 9.25 -1.04 19.04
C GLY A 99 9.40 -2.55 19.23
N GLN A 100 8.27 -3.23 19.38
CA GLN A 100 8.19 -4.69 19.55
C GLN A 100 8.08 -5.49 18.24
N TRP A 101 8.00 -4.84 17.09
CA TRP A 101 7.74 -5.49 15.81
C TRP A 101 9.04 -6.03 15.19
N ASN A 102 9.01 -7.30 14.80
CA ASN A 102 10.17 -8.01 14.25
C ASN A 102 9.93 -8.61 12.87
N SER A 103 8.68 -8.61 12.37
CA SER A 103 8.42 -8.95 10.96
C SER A 103 7.10 -8.37 10.44
N PHE A 104 6.99 -8.32 9.11
CA PHE A 104 5.84 -7.83 8.36
C PHE A 104 5.43 -8.86 7.30
N LYS A 105 4.13 -9.02 7.09
CA LYS A 105 3.55 -9.80 5.99
C LYS A 105 2.51 -8.95 5.28
N LEU A 106 2.70 -8.77 3.98
CA LEU A 106 1.66 -8.18 3.13
C LEU A 106 0.51 -9.19 2.99
N GLY A 107 -0.72 -8.67 3.13
CA GLY A 107 -1.96 -9.43 3.07
C GLY A 107 -2.24 -10.09 1.74
#